data_AF-A0A0T6BJ68-F1
#
_entry.id   AF-A0A0T6BJ68-F1
#
_cell.length_a   1.000
_cell.length_b   1.000
_cell.length_c   1.000
_cell.angle_alpha   90.00
_cell.angle_beta   90.00
_cell.angle_gamma   90.00
#
_symmetry.space_group_name_H-M   'P 1'
#
loop_
_entity.id
_entity.type
_entity.pdbx_description
1 polymer ?
#
loop_
_entity_poly.entity_id
_entity_poly.type
_entity_poly.pdbx_seq_one_letter_code
_entity_poly.pdbx_strand_id
1 'polypeptide(L)'
;MNAEQKSAEFPKIRVGYTILLTIVTIGMYIPYWFLSRRQAFERLHIKLPYVFIKVTVLLFVFSVLEYFWIASITTMQSLLFRDILPFENNPFLLPLNPEDSFLSEFGFLLFTIVSIISSFKIRNGLKKQLPNQSVNGWLTFFFHIWYLQHIVNKHASSDLTAKETA
;
A
#
# COMPACT_ATOMS: atom_id res chain seq x y z
N MET A 1 16.90 -7.59 32.27
CA MET A 1 15.71 -6.78 31.93
C MET A 1 16.18 -5.79 30.86
N ASN A 2 16.19 -6.22 29.59
CA ASN A 2 17.05 -5.63 28.57
C ASN A 2 16.32 -4.61 27.67
N ALA A 3 17.06 -3.56 27.30
CA ALA A 3 16.64 -2.36 26.59
C ALA A 3 15.98 -2.57 25.20
N GLU A 4 15.81 -3.82 24.74
CA GLU A 4 15.12 -4.16 23.49
C GLU A 4 13.59 -4.11 23.59
N GLN A 5 13.05 -4.07 24.81
CA GLN A 5 11.59 -4.01 25.01
C GLN A 5 11.00 -2.61 24.73
N LYS A 6 11.84 -1.61 24.42
CA LYS A 6 11.46 -0.19 24.36
C LYS A 6 11.21 0.37 22.94
N SER A 7 11.41 -0.39 21.85
CA SER A 7 11.34 0.17 20.48
C SER A 7 10.41 -0.53 19.48
N ALA A 8 9.54 -1.43 19.94
CA ALA A 8 8.59 -2.14 19.07
C ALA A 8 7.12 -1.85 19.41
N GLU A 9 6.85 -0.68 19.99
CA GLU A 9 5.53 -0.06 19.94
C GLU A 9 5.32 0.40 18.49
N PHE A 10 4.12 0.22 17.93
CA PHE A 10 3.84 0.65 16.56
C PHE A 10 4.32 2.09 16.35
N PRO A 11 5.12 2.40 15.30
CA PRO A 11 5.62 3.73 15.10
C PRO A 11 4.43 4.70 15.02
N LYS A 12 4.38 5.63 15.99
CA LYS A 12 3.32 6.64 16.12
C LYS A 12 3.51 7.66 15.01
N ILE A 13 2.83 7.41 13.89
CA ILE A 13 2.79 8.35 12.77
C ILE A 13 1.44 9.06 12.82
N ARG A 14 1.44 10.39 12.78
CA ARG A 14 0.20 11.15 12.68
C ARG A 14 -0.54 10.72 11.41
N VAL A 15 -1.85 10.51 11.52
CA VAL A 15 -2.66 10.02 10.39
C VAL A 15 -2.56 10.98 9.18
N GLY A 16 -2.46 12.28 9.43
CA GLY A 16 -2.22 13.29 8.38
C GLY A 16 -0.93 13.06 7.58
N TYR A 17 0.17 12.64 8.23
CA TYR A 17 1.40 12.28 7.50
C TYR A 17 1.21 11.02 6.67
N THR A 18 0.44 10.03 7.16
CA THR A 18 0.12 8.82 6.40
C THR A 18 -0.68 9.17 5.14
N ILE A 19 -1.67 10.05 5.23
CA ILE A 19 -2.44 10.54 4.08
C ILE A 19 -1.54 11.30 3.11
N LEU A 20 -0.74 12.24 3.61
CA LEU A 20 0.18 13.03 2.80
C LEU A 20 1.17 12.13 2.05
N LEU A 21 1.77 11.14 2.72
CA LEU A 21 2.69 10.20 2.08
C LEU A 21 1.98 9.35 1.03
N THR A 22 0.73 8.92 1.27
CA THR A 22 -0.06 8.21 0.27
C THR A 22 -0.27 9.07 -0.98
N ILE A 23 -0.55 10.36 -0.84
CA ILE A 23 -0.73 11.27 -1.99
C ILE A 23 0.60 11.50 -2.72
N VAL A 24 1.66 11.87 -1.99
CA VAL A 24 2.99 12.17 -2.57
C VAL A 24 3.60 10.97 -3.30
N THR A 25 3.31 9.76 -2.84
CA THR A 25 3.82 8.51 -3.45
C THR A 25 2.83 7.89 -4.45
N ILE A 26 1.73 8.57 -4.79
CA ILE A 26 0.70 8.05 -5.71
C ILE A 26 0.23 6.65 -5.27
N GLY A 27 -0.03 6.49 -3.97
CA GLY A 27 -0.49 5.23 -3.39
C GLY A 27 0.59 4.24 -2.96
N MET A 28 1.85 4.38 -3.40
CA MET A 28 2.92 3.42 -3.08
C MET A 28 3.32 3.32 -1.61
N TYR A 29 2.92 4.31 -0.82
CA TYR A 29 3.08 4.23 0.61
C TYR A 29 2.22 3.12 1.24
N ILE A 30 1.09 2.74 0.63
CA ILE A 30 0.20 1.69 1.15
C ILE A 30 0.91 0.33 1.30
N PRO A 31 1.51 -0.26 0.25
CA PRO A 31 2.22 -1.53 0.39
C PRO A 31 3.45 -1.40 1.29
N TYR A 32 4.15 -0.26 1.23
CA TYR A 32 5.26 0.04 2.14
C TYR A 32 4.83 0.06 3.61
N TRP A 33 3.65 0.61 3.92
CA TRP A 33 3.11 0.67 5.28
C TRP A 33 2.90 -0.74 5.85
N PHE A 34 2.41 -1.69 5.04
CA PHE A 34 2.29 -3.09 5.45
C PHE A 34 3.66 -3.75 5.67
N LEU A 35 4.63 -3.50 4.78
CA LEU A 35 5.96 -4.12 4.87
C LEU A 35 6.78 -3.59 6.05
N SER A 36 6.75 -2.27 6.27
CA SER A 36 7.45 -1.61 7.39
C SER A 36 6.97 -2.06 8.77
N ARG A 37 5.72 -2.55 8.87
CA ARG A 37 5.10 -3.01 10.13
C ARG A 37 5.01 -4.53 10.24
N ARG A 38 5.71 -5.26 9.37
CA ARG A 38 5.67 -6.72 9.31
C ARG A 38 5.96 -7.38 10.67
N GLN A 39 7.04 -6.97 11.34
CA GLN A 39 7.44 -7.55 12.63
C GLN A 39 6.38 -7.30 13.71
N ALA A 40 5.75 -6.13 13.71
CA ALA A 40 4.67 -5.83 14.65
C ALA A 40 3.48 -6.76 14.42
N PHE A 41 3.04 -6.93 13.17
CA PHE A 41 1.92 -7.82 12.85
C PHE A 41 2.21 -9.30 13.12
N GLU A 42 3.44 -9.76 12.87
CA GLU A 42 3.85 -11.14 13.17
C GLU A 42 3.79 -11.44 14.67
N ARG A 43 4.17 -10.49 15.53
CA ARG A 43 4.02 -10.61 17.00
C ARG A 43 2.56 -10.68 17.45
N LEU A 44 1.65 -10.03 16.72
CA LEU A 44 0.20 -10.12 16.97
C LEU A 44 -0.44 -11.36 16.34
N HIS A 45 0.36 -12.30 15.82
CA HIS A 45 -0.09 -13.49 15.09
C HIS A 45 -0.98 -13.17 13.87
N ILE A 46 -0.79 -12.00 13.25
CA ILE A 46 -1.52 -11.57 12.05
C ILE A 46 -0.71 -11.97 10.80
N LYS A 47 -1.18 -12.99 10.07
CA LYS A 47 -0.53 -13.48 8.85
C LYS A 47 -0.99 -12.72 7.59
N LEU A 48 -0.20 -11.74 7.17
CA LEU A 48 -0.43 -10.99 5.93
C LEU A 48 0.13 -11.70 4.69
N PRO A 49 -0.49 -11.49 3.50
CA PRO A 49 -0.02 -12.06 2.24
C PRO A 49 1.20 -11.30 1.69
N TYR A 50 2.35 -11.36 2.37
CA TYR A 50 3.53 -10.55 2.04
C TYR A 50 4.10 -10.80 0.63
N VAL A 51 3.97 -12.02 0.10
CA VAL A 51 4.38 -12.33 -1.27
C VAL A 51 3.59 -11.45 -2.25
N PHE A 52 2.27 -11.43 -2.12
CA PHE A 52 1.40 -10.61 -2.97
C PHE A 52 1.65 -9.11 -2.77
N ILE A 53 1.91 -8.65 -1.54
CA ILE A 53 2.28 -7.23 -1.30
C ILE A 53 3.58 -6.87 -2.02
N LYS A 54 4.59 -7.75 -2.03
CA LYS A 54 5.82 -7.53 -2.80
C LYS A 54 5.56 -7.53 -4.31
N VAL A 55 4.71 -8.44 -4.79
CA VAL A 55 4.31 -8.49 -6.21
C VAL A 55 3.64 -7.19 -6.61
N THR A 56 2.76 -6.62 -5.79
CA THR A 56 2.11 -5.32 -6.12
C THR A 56 3.10 -4.17 -6.19
N VAL A 57 4.14 -4.17 -5.33
CA VAL A 57 5.23 -3.16 -5.40
C VAL A 57 6.01 -3.33 -6.70
N LEU A 58 6.35 -4.57 -7.07
CA LEU A 58 7.07 -4.87 -8.28
C LEU A 58 6.28 -4.48 -9.54
N LEU A 59 4.99 -4.83 -9.60
CA LEU A 59 4.10 -4.47 -10.69
C LEU A 59 3.99 -2.95 -10.82
N PHE A 60 3.83 -2.23 -9.71
CA PHE A 60 3.82 -0.76 -9.76
C PHE A 60 5.10 -0.18 -10.37
N VAL A 61 6.27 -0.68 -9.97
CA VAL A 61 7.56 -0.22 -10.54
C VAL A 61 7.60 -0.47 -12.05
N PHE A 62 7.16 -1.64 -12.49
CA PHE A 62 7.08 -1.94 -13.92
C PHE A 62 6.06 -1.07 -14.66
N SER A 63 4.89 -0.79 -14.08
CA SER A 63 3.89 0.11 -14.68
C SER A 63 4.40 1.54 -14.83
N VAL A 64 5.15 2.05 -13.84
CA VAL A 64 5.80 3.36 -13.95
C VAL A 64 6.86 3.37 -15.06
N LEU A 65 7.66 2.30 -15.14
CA LEU A 65 8.69 2.16 -16.16
C LEU A 65 8.08 2.04 -17.58
N GLU A 66 7.02 1.27 -17.73
CA GLU A 66 6.24 1.13 -18.96
C GLU A 66 5.69 2.49 -19.41
N TYR A 67 5.02 3.22 -18.52
CA TYR A 67 4.51 4.57 -18.81
C TYR A 67 5.64 5.52 -19.23
N PHE A 68 6.77 5.50 -18.52
CA PHE A 68 7.94 6.31 -18.87
C PHE A 68 8.47 6.00 -20.28
N TRP A 69 8.60 4.72 -20.63
CA TRP A 69 9.08 4.31 -21.95
C TRP A 69 8.13 4.70 -23.07
N ILE A 70 6.84 4.44 -22.88
CA ILE A 70 5.81 4.80 -23.87
C ILE A 70 5.79 6.31 -24.07
N ALA A 71 5.73 7.10 -23.00
CA ALA A 71 5.74 8.56 -23.09
C ALA A 71 6.99 9.09 -23.79
N SER A 72 8.16 8.50 -23.53
CA SER A 72 9.42 8.86 -24.19
C SER A 72 9.37 8.57 -25.70
N ILE A 73 8.86 7.41 -26.10
CA ILE A 73 8.69 7.02 -27.50
C ILE A 73 7.71 7.96 -28.21
N THR A 74 6.54 8.20 -27.63
CA THR A 74 5.52 9.10 -28.19
C THR A 74 6.05 10.52 -28.35
N THR A 75 6.81 11.01 -27.36
CA THR A 75 7.45 12.33 -27.45
C THR A 75 8.47 12.39 -28.58
N MET A 76 9.30 11.35 -28.74
CA MET A 76 10.30 11.28 -29.82
C MET A 76 9.65 11.22 -31.20
N GLN A 77 8.57 10.45 -31.35
CA GLN A 77 7.79 10.38 -32.59
C GLN A 77 7.17 11.73 -32.95
N SER A 78 6.58 12.43 -31.96
CA SER A 78 6.04 13.78 -32.15
C SER A 78 7.12 14.79 -32.55
N LEU A 79 8.31 14.70 -31.95
CA LEU A 79 9.43 15.62 -32.23
C LEU A 79 10.04 15.37 -33.62
N LEU A 80 10.18 14.11 -34.01
CA LEU A 80 10.81 13.72 -35.29
C LEU A 80 9.83 13.69 -36.47
N PHE A 81 8.54 13.98 -36.24
CA PHE A 81 7.46 13.85 -37.24
C PHE A 81 7.50 12.53 -38.00
N ARG A 82 7.88 11.45 -37.31
CA ARG A 82 8.07 10.14 -37.91
C ARG A 82 7.57 9.07 -36.95
N ASP A 83 6.76 8.16 -37.48
CA ASP A 83 6.28 7.01 -36.74
C ASP A 83 7.44 6.02 -36.51
N ILE A 84 7.98 6.05 -35.30
CA ILE A 84 9.08 5.16 -34.89
C ILE A 84 8.52 3.77 -34.57
N LEU A 85 7.32 3.72 -33.99
CA LEU A 85 6.60 2.50 -33.62
C LEU A 85 5.14 2.59 -34.10
N PRO A 86 4.81 1.97 -35.25
CA PRO A 86 3.45 1.98 -35.78
C PRO A 86 2.60 0.92 -35.07
N PHE A 87 2.08 1.26 -33.89
CA PHE A 87 1.27 0.38 -33.04
C PHE A 87 0.03 -0.16 -33.78
N GLU A 88 -0.68 0.68 -34.55
CA GLU A 88 -1.90 0.31 -35.27
C GLU A 88 -1.67 -0.75 -36.36
N ASN A 89 -0.49 -0.75 -36.98
CA ASN A 89 -0.20 -1.59 -38.15
C ASN A 89 0.45 -2.93 -37.79
N ASN A 90 0.79 -3.15 -36.51
CA ASN A 90 1.47 -4.37 -36.07
C ASN A 90 0.75 -5.02 -34.89
N PRO A 91 0.11 -6.20 -35.09
CA PRO A 91 -0.57 -6.94 -34.02
C PRO A 91 0.34 -7.30 -32.84
N PHE A 92 1.63 -7.47 -33.08
CA PHE A 92 2.62 -7.75 -32.02
C PHE A 92 2.94 -6.54 -31.14
N LEU A 93 2.66 -5.32 -31.61
CA LEU A 93 2.90 -4.07 -30.88
C LEU A 93 1.64 -3.56 -30.17
N LEU A 94 0.45 -4.07 -30.51
CA LEU A 94 -0.82 -3.71 -29.87
C LEU A 94 -0.77 -3.79 -28.32
N PRO A 95 -0.21 -4.86 -27.70
CA PRO A 95 -0.14 -4.94 -26.24
C PRO A 95 0.78 -3.90 -25.59
N LEU A 96 1.61 -3.21 -26.37
CA LEU A 96 2.46 -2.10 -25.93
C LEU A 96 1.80 -0.74 -26.17
N ASN A 97 0.61 -0.72 -26.76
CA ASN A 97 -0.20 0.48 -26.87
C ASN A 97 -0.63 0.92 -25.46
N PRO A 98 -0.38 2.17 -25.04
CA PRO A 98 -0.76 2.66 -23.72
C PRO A 98 -2.24 2.47 -23.38
N GLU A 99 -3.13 2.52 -24.38
CA GLU A 99 -4.58 2.34 -24.16
C GLU A 99 -4.96 0.88 -23.86
N ASP A 100 -4.13 -0.08 -24.28
CA ASP A 100 -4.37 -1.51 -24.15
C ASP A 100 -3.46 -2.17 -23.09
N SER A 101 -2.78 -1.35 -22.26
CA SER A 101 -1.80 -1.83 -21.28
C SER A 101 -2.47 -2.65 -20.17
N PHE A 102 -2.38 -3.97 -20.33
CA PHE A 102 -2.87 -4.94 -19.35
C PHE A 102 -2.15 -4.84 -18.00
N LEU A 103 -0.86 -4.49 -18.00
CA LEU A 103 -0.02 -4.56 -16.81
C LEU A 103 -0.44 -3.55 -15.74
N SER A 104 -0.74 -2.31 -16.16
CA SER A 104 -1.17 -1.23 -15.26
C SER A 104 -2.53 -1.56 -14.62
N GLU A 105 -3.51 -1.99 -15.43
CA GLU A 105 -4.85 -2.33 -14.94
C GLU A 105 -4.83 -3.53 -14.00
N PHE A 106 -4.14 -4.60 -14.40
CA PHE A 106 -3.98 -5.80 -13.58
C PHE A 106 -3.23 -5.48 -12.29
N GLY A 107 -2.16 -4.69 -12.37
CA GLY A 107 -1.37 -4.24 -11.23
C GLY A 107 -2.20 -3.45 -10.23
N PHE A 108 -3.01 -2.52 -10.71
CA PHE A 108 -3.91 -1.71 -9.88
C PHE A 108 -5.02 -2.55 -9.22
N LEU A 109 -5.61 -3.49 -9.96
CA LEU A 109 -6.63 -4.39 -9.44
C LEU A 109 -6.04 -5.29 -8.34
N LEU A 110 -4.90 -5.92 -8.60
CA LEU A 110 -4.21 -6.75 -7.62
C LEU A 110 -3.82 -5.93 -6.38
N PHE A 111 -3.29 -4.72 -6.59
CA PHE A 111 -2.96 -3.78 -5.52
C PHE A 111 -4.17 -3.48 -4.61
N THR A 112 -5.32 -3.20 -5.22
CA THR A 112 -6.56 -2.89 -4.50
C THR A 112 -7.04 -4.09 -3.69
N ILE A 113 -7.11 -5.28 -4.31
CA ILE A 113 -7.55 -6.52 -3.65
C ILE A 113 -6.63 -6.86 -2.47
N VAL A 114 -5.32 -6.83 -2.69
CA VAL A 114 -4.33 -7.15 -1.65
C VAL A 114 -4.41 -6.16 -0.50
N SER A 115 -4.61 -4.87 -0.79
CA SER A 115 -4.73 -3.81 0.22
C SER A 115 -6.00 -3.97 1.06
N ILE A 116 -7.14 -4.28 0.44
CA ILE A 116 -8.40 -4.56 1.15
C ILE A 116 -8.24 -5.79 2.04
N ILE A 117 -7.80 -6.93 1.48
CA ILE A 117 -7.63 -8.19 2.22
C ILE A 117 -6.67 -8.00 3.40
N SER A 118 -5.55 -7.33 3.18
CA SER A 118 -4.55 -7.06 4.23
C SER A 118 -5.14 -6.16 5.32
N SER A 119 -5.90 -5.13 4.96
CA SER A 119 -6.56 -4.24 5.92
C SER A 119 -7.57 -4.98 6.79
N PHE A 120 -8.40 -5.85 6.20
CA PHE A 120 -9.37 -6.66 6.96
C PHE A 120 -8.70 -7.71 7.85
N LYS A 121 -7.58 -8.30 7.41
CA LYS A 121 -6.77 -9.19 8.26
C LYS A 121 -6.22 -8.47 9.48
N ILE A 122 -5.69 -7.25 9.30
CA ILE A 122 -5.20 -6.43 10.42
C ILE A 122 -6.35 -6.06 11.35
N ARG A 123 -7.48 -5.61 10.81
CA ARG A 123 -8.68 -5.32 11.60
C ARG A 123 -9.08 -6.51 12.47
N ASN A 124 -9.15 -7.70 11.88
CA ASN A 124 -9.57 -8.90 12.62
C ASN A 124 -8.55 -9.27 13.71
N GLY A 125 -7.26 -9.05 13.46
CA GLY A 125 -6.22 -9.19 14.47
C GLY A 125 -6.34 -8.16 15.61
N LEU A 126 -6.52 -6.88 15.27
CA LEU A 126 -6.71 -5.81 16.25
C LEU A 126 -7.97 -6.02 17.09
N LYS A 127 -9.08 -6.46 16.48
CA LYS A 127 -10.33 -6.76 17.21
C LYS A 127 -10.14 -7.85 18.27
N LYS A 128 -9.26 -8.82 18.05
CA LYS A 128 -8.95 -9.87 19.04
C LYS A 128 -8.18 -9.33 20.25
N GLN A 129 -7.36 -8.30 20.04
CA GLN A 129 -6.51 -7.72 21.09
C GLN A 129 -7.16 -6.54 21.81
N LEU A 130 -8.09 -5.87 21.15
CA LEU A 130 -8.84 -4.72 21.66
C LEU A 130 -10.33 -5.06 21.78
N PRO A 131 -10.73 -5.89 22.76
CA PRO A 131 -12.15 -6.26 22.92
C PRO A 131 -13.03 -5.05 23.22
N ASN A 132 -12.48 -4.01 23.87
CA ASN A 132 -13.20 -2.80 24.27
C ASN A 132 -13.24 -1.71 23.18
N GLN A 133 -12.57 -1.90 22.04
CA GLN A 133 -12.56 -0.93 20.95
C GLN A 133 -13.23 -1.51 19.71
N SER A 134 -14.36 -0.93 19.32
CA SER A 134 -15.07 -1.33 18.11
C SER A 134 -14.30 -0.88 16.86
N VAL A 135 -13.65 -1.83 16.19
CA VAL A 135 -13.03 -1.58 14.88
C VAL A 135 -14.08 -1.75 13.78
N ASN A 136 -14.50 -0.65 13.16
CA ASN A 136 -15.58 -0.63 12.16
C ASN A 136 -15.11 -1.18 10.80
N GLY A 137 -15.89 -2.10 10.24
CA GLY A 137 -15.62 -2.70 8.92
C GLY A 137 -15.76 -1.71 7.76
N TRP A 138 -16.78 -0.86 7.79
CA TRP A 138 -17.01 0.17 6.77
C TRP A 138 -15.87 1.18 6.72
N LEU A 139 -15.41 1.65 7.89
CA LEU A 139 -14.26 2.55 7.96
C LEU A 139 -12.97 1.85 7.50
N THR A 140 -12.83 0.55 7.73
CA THR A 140 -11.68 -0.22 7.22
C THR A 140 -11.73 -0.41 5.71
N PHE A 141 -12.93 -0.46 5.13
CA PHE A 141 -13.10 -0.56 3.68
C PHE A 141 -12.85 0.79 2.98
N PHE A 142 -13.39 1.91 3.47
CA PHE A 142 -13.21 3.20 2.78
C PHE A 142 -11.87 3.87 3.08
N PHE A 143 -11.36 3.73 4.31
CA PHE A 143 -10.17 4.44 4.76
C PHE A 143 -8.95 3.54 4.99
N HIS A 144 -9.06 2.22 4.76
CA HIS A 144 -7.97 1.25 4.77
C HIS A 144 -6.89 1.51 5.84
N ILE A 145 -5.66 1.80 5.39
CA ILE A 145 -4.50 2.00 6.25
C ILE A 145 -4.61 3.27 7.12
N TRP A 146 -5.36 4.29 6.69
CA TRP A 146 -5.51 5.53 7.45
C TRP A 146 -6.34 5.31 8.71
N TYR A 147 -7.45 4.56 8.58
CA TYR A 147 -8.26 4.17 9.72
C TYR A 147 -7.51 3.21 10.65
N LEU A 148 -6.80 2.23 10.09
CA LEU A 148 -5.99 1.32 10.90
C LEU A 148 -4.88 2.05 11.66
N GLN A 149 -4.20 3.02 11.03
CA GLN A 149 -3.22 3.86 11.71
C GLN A 149 -3.86 4.69 12.83
N HIS A 150 -5.07 5.22 12.62
CA HIS A 150 -5.83 5.92 13.67
C HIS A 150 -6.10 5.01 14.88
N ILE A 151 -6.57 3.78 14.64
CA ILE A 151 -6.85 2.81 15.71
C ILE A 151 -5.57 2.42 16.46
N VAL A 152 -4.48 2.16 15.74
CA VAL A 152 -3.18 1.83 16.32
C VAL A 152 -2.66 2.98 17.19
N ASN A 153 -2.75 4.22 16.72
CA ASN A 153 -2.36 5.39 17.51
C ASN A 153 -3.20 5.53 18.78
N LYS A 154 -4.52 5.27 18.69
CA LYS A 154 -5.42 5.34 19.85
C LYS A 154 -5.08 4.30 20.91
N HIS A 155 -4.82 3.04 20.52
CA HIS A 155 -4.38 2.00 21.46
C HIS A 155 -3.09 2.42 22.18
N ALA A 156 -2.11 2.90 21.42
CA ALA A 156 -0.80 3.25 21.97
C ALA A 156 -0.84 4.48 22.91
N SER A 157 -1.86 5.34 22.80
CA SER A 157 -2.10 6.41 23.77
C SER A 157 -2.77 5.89 25.05
N SER A 158 -3.74 4.97 24.93
CA SER A 158 -4.44 4.38 26.08
C SER A 158 -3.50 3.59 27.00
N ASP A 159 -2.56 2.83 26.42
CA ASP A 159 -1.55 2.07 27.17
C ASP A 159 -0.59 2.96 27.98
N LEU A 160 -0.26 4.16 27.46
CA LEU A 160 0.58 5.12 28.18
C LEU A 160 -0.15 5.70 29.39
N THR A 161 -1.41 6.12 29.21
CA THR A 161 -2.22 6.66 30.31
C THR A 161 -2.44 5.65 31.42
N ALA A 162 -2.63 4.37 31.09
CA ALA A 162 -2.79 3.30 32.08
C ALA A 162 -1.50 3.05 32.90
N LYS A 163 -0.32 3.24 32.28
CA LYS A 163 0.98 3.11 32.96
C LYS A 163 1.35 4.31 33.83
N GLU A 164 0.83 5.50 33.54
CA GLU A 164 1.08 6.70 34.35
C GLU A 164 0.17 6.76 35.60
N THR A 165 -0.97 6.07 35.57
CA THR A 165 -1.92 5.99 36.70
C THR A 165 -1.70 4.79 37.62
N ALA A 166 -0.71 3.93 37.34
CA ALA A 166 -0.36 2.74 38.10
C ALA A 166 0.99 2.92 38.80
#